data_AF-A0A661M1T9-F1
#
_entry.id   AF-A0A661M1T9-F1
#
_cell.length_a   1.000
_cell.length_b   1.000
_cell.length_c   1.000
_cell.angle_alpha   90.00
_cell.angle_beta   90.00
_cell.angle_gamma   90.00
#
_symmetry.space_group_name_H-M   'P 1'
#
loop_
_entity.id
_entity.type
_entity.pdbx_description
1 polymer ?
#
loop_
_entity_poly.entity_id
_entity_poly.type
_entity_poly.pdbx_seq_one_letter_code
_entity_poly.pdbx_strand_id
1 'polypeptide(L)' 'GRTGNGYRVFAERLLVNEKEGRMSSDGPIRIEGPFFSIRGIGLEVDLNRKTLRVLSEVTTRILAEALTP' A
#
# COMPACT_ATOMS: atom_id res chain seq x y z
N GLY A 1 1.31 8.58 -3.07
CA GLY A 1 0.43 9.29 -2.11
C GLY A 1 0.92 9.12 -0.68
N ARG A 2 0.54 10.01 0.24
CA ARG A 2 0.86 9.91 1.67
C ARG A 2 -0.43 9.74 2.49
N THR A 3 -0.47 8.78 3.40
CA THR A 3 -1.61 8.60 4.31
C THR A 3 -1.42 9.41 5.60
N GLY A 4 -2.52 9.75 6.29
CA GLY A 4 -2.49 10.59 7.50
C GLY A 4 -1.71 9.99 8.69
N ASN A 5 -1.45 8.68 8.66
CA ASN A 5 -0.76 7.90 9.68
C ASN A 5 0.71 7.57 9.31
N GLY A 6 1.31 8.31 8.37
CA GLY A 6 2.74 8.24 8.08
C GLY A 6 3.17 7.17 7.07
N TYR A 7 2.22 6.41 6.52
CA TYR A 7 2.52 5.46 5.44
C TYR A 7 2.63 6.19 4.10
N ARG A 8 3.60 5.75 3.28
CA ARG A 8 3.79 6.25 1.92
C ARG A 8 3.60 5.10 0.94
N VAL A 9 2.76 5.34 -0.06
CA VAL A 9 2.53 4.40 -1.16
C VAL A 9 3.05 5.04 -2.44
N PHE A 10 3.93 4.32 -3.11
CA PHE A 10 4.52 4.66 -4.40
C PHE A 10 4.05 3.64 -5.41
N ALA A 11 3.52 4.13 -6.53
CA ALA A 11 3.12 3.35 -7.68
C ALA A 11 3.33 4.24 -8.91
N GLU A 12 3.74 3.66 -10.04
CA GLU A 12 3.93 4.42 -11.28
C GLU A 12 2.61 4.95 -11.84
N ARG A 13 1.55 4.14 -11.74
CA ARG A 13 0.19 4.49 -12.12
C ARG A 13 -0.79 4.03 -11.07
N LEU A 14 -1.78 4.85 -10.77
CA LEU A 14 -2.86 4.54 -9.84
C LEU A 14 -4.18 4.90 -10.49
N LEU A 15 -5.09 3.92 -10.58
CA LEU A 15 -6.47 4.13 -10.98
C LEU A 15 -7.30 4.32 -9.72
N VAL A 16 -8.19 5.31 -9.73
CA VAL A 16 -9.05 5.64 -8.59
C VAL A 16 -10.50 5.61 -9.07
N ASN A 17 -11.30 4.74 -8.45
CA ASN A 17 -12.75 4.77 -8.55
C ASN A 17 -13.30 5.39 -7.26
N GLU A 18 -13.48 6.71 -7.27
CA GLU A 18 -13.93 7.48 -6.11
C GLU A 18 -15.35 7.08 -5.68
N LYS A 19 -16.23 6.78 -6.64
CA LYS A 19 -17.61 6.37 -6.37
C LYS A 19 -17.68 5.08 -5.57
N GLU A 20 -16.78 4.13 -5.86
CA GLU A 20 -16.70 2.85 -5.14
C GLU A 20 -15.73 2.87 -3.96
N GLY A 21 -14.96 3.95 -3.77
CA GLY A 21 -13.91 4.01 -2.76
C GLY A 21 -12.79 2.99 -3.01
N ARG A 22 -12.44 2.74 -4.27
CA ARG A 22 -11.43 1.74 -4.67
C ARG A 22 -10.26 2.38 -5.39
N MET A 23 -9.07 1.86 -5.14
CA MET A 23 -7.87 2.23 -5.88
C MET A 23 -7.14 0.98 -6.33
N SER A 24 -6.53 1.04 -7.51
CA SER A 24 -5.72 -0.06 -8.02
C SER A 24 -4.49 0.39 -8.79
N SER A 25 -3.49 -0.48 -8.85
CA SER A 25 -2.33 -0.36 -9.72
C SER A 25 -2.03 -1.74 -10.30
N ASP A 26 -1.58 -1.80 -11.54
CA ASP A 26 -1.13 -3.00 -12.22
C ASP A 26 0.40 -3.13 -12.22
N GLY A 27 1.11 -2.04 -11.94
CA GLY A 27 2.56 -1.95 -12.02
C GLY A 27 3.31 -2.21 -10.71
N PRO A 28 4.63 -1.98 -10.71
CA PRO A 28 5.46 -2.07 -9.51
C PRO A 28 5.01 -1.08 -8.44
N ILE A 29 4.97 -1.56 -7.19
CA ILE A 29 4.62 -0.74 -6.03
C ILE A 29 5.69 -0.78 -4.94
N ARG A 30 5.68 0.25 -4.11
CA ARG A 30 6.41 0.30 -2.85
C ARG A 30 5.52 0.90 -1.77
N ILE A 31 5.47 0.27 -0.61
CA ILE A 31 4.82 0.78 0.59
C ILE A 31 5.90 0.96 1.65
N GLU A 32 5.95 2.14 2.25
CA GLU A 32 6.86 2.46 3.35
C GLU A 32 6.01 2.82 4.57
N GLY A 33 6.11 1.98 5.60
CA GLY A 33 5.60 2.25 6.92
C GLY A 33 6.72 2.61 7.90
N PRO A 34 6.39 2.96 9.15
CA PRO A 34 7.38 3.37 10.14
C PRO A 34 8.42 2.28 10.49
N PHE A 35 8.00 1.02 10.50
CA PHE A 35 8.83 -0.12 10.92
C PHE A 35 8.94 -1.21 9.85
N PHE A 36 8.35 -1.00 8.67
CA PHE A 36 8.38 -1.98 7.58
C PHE A 36 8.38 -1.31 6.20
N SER A 37 8.78 -2.08 5.20
CA SER A 37 8.57 -1.74 3.80
C SER A 37 8.09 -2.96 3.01
N ILE A 38 7.28 -2.72 1.99
CA ILE A 38 6.77 -3.75 1.08
C ILE A 38 7.11 -3.32 -0.34
N ARG A 39 7.53 -4.29 -1.16
CA ARG A 39 7.64 -4.17 -2.61
C ARG A 39 6.85 -5.31 -3.25
N GLY A 40 6.33 -5.07 -4.44
CA GLY A 40 5.63 -6.09 -5.20
C GLY A 40 5.06 -5.53 -6.49
N ILE A 41 4.24 -6.32 -7.15
CA ILE A 41 3.54 -5.94 -8.38
C ILE A 41 2.04 -6.00 -8.11
N GLY A 42 1.35 -4.96 -8.58
CA GLY A 42 -0.08 -4.82 -8.43
C GLY A 42 -0.51 -4.40 -7.02
N LEU A 43 -1.55 -3.58 -6.95
CA LEU A 43 -2.12 -3.08 -5.72
C LEU A 43 -3.63 -2.99 -5.85
N GLU A 44 -4.34 -3.43 -4.82
CA GLU A 44 -5.78 -3.16 -4.63
C GLU A 44 -5.99 -2.54 -3.25
N VAL A 45 -6.74 -1.44 -3.21
CA VAL A 45 -7.14 -0.78 -1.96
C VAL A 45 -8.64 -0.58 -1.96
N ASP A 46 -9.29 -1.06 -0.92
CA ASP A 46 -10.70 -0.80 -0.61
C ASP A 46 -10.73 0.15 0.60
N LEU A 47 -11.09 1.40 0.35
CA LEU A 47 -11.12 2.45 1.37
C LEU A 47 -12.30 2.27 2.34
N ASN A 48 -13.40 1.67 1.88
CA ASN A 48 -14.57 1.41 2.72
C ASN A 48 -14.25 0.35 3.76
N ARG A 49 -13.53 -0.70 3.35
CA ARG A 49 -13.08 -1.79 4.22
C ARG A 49 -11.75 -1.51 4.91
N LYS A 50 -11.06 -0.43 4.53
CA LYS A 50 -9.71 -0.07 4.99
C LYS A 50 -8.71 -1.21 4.79
N THR A 51 -8.86 -1.96 3.69
CA THR A 51 -8.00 -3.10 3.35
C THR A 51 -7.13 -2.78 2.15
N LEU A 52 -5.90 -3.30 2.18
CA LEU A 52 -4.93 -3.22 1.10
C LEU A 52 -4.42 -4.62 0.77
N ARG A 53 -4.21 -4.89 -0.52
CA ARG A 53 -3.62 -6.13 -1.02
C ARG A 53 -2.57 -5.84 -2.08
N VAL A 54 -1.43 -6.50 -1.97
CA VAL A 54 -0.39 -6.55 -3.01
C VAL A 54 -0.51 -7.90 -3.71
N LEU A 55 -0.51 -7.90 -5.04
CA LEU A 55 -1.00 -9.06 -5.80
C LEU A 55 0.06 -10.13 -6.01
N SER A 56 1.29 -9.74 -6.37
CA SER A 56 2.36 -10.69 -6.68
C SER A 56 3.75 -10.15 -6.35
N GLU A 57 4.74 -11.05 -6.37
CA GLU A 57 6.16 -10.75 -6.13
C GLU A 57 6.41 -9.98 -4.82
N VAL A 58 5.62 -10.29 -3.80
CA VAL A 58 5.60 -9.54 -2.55
C VAL A 58 6.86 -9.84 -1.76
N THR A 59 7.65 -8.79 -1.52
CA THR A 59 8.77 -8.82 -0.58
C THR A 59 8.50 -7.83 0.53
N THR A 60 8.48 -8.33 1.76
CA THR A 60 8.33 -7.53 2.97
C THR A 60 9.66 -7.47 3.72
N ARG A 61 10.05 -6.29 4.18
CA ARG A 61 11.16 -6.09 5.11
C ARG A 61 10.62 -5.48 6.39
N ILE A 62 10.84 -6.16 7.50
CA ILE A 62 10.55 -5.67 8.85
C ILE A 62 11.88 -5.15 9.42
N LEU A 63 11.92 -3.86 9.76
CA LEU A 63 13.14 -3.18 10.21
C LEU A 63 13.23 -3.09 11.73
N ALA A 64 12.08 -3.07 12.40
CA ALA A 64 11.96 -3.02 13.84
C ALA A 64 10.63 -3.66 14.25
N GLU A 65 10.49 -3.95 15.54
CA GLU A 65 9.18 -4.28 16.10
C GLU A 65 8.22 -3.12 15.91
N ALA A 66 6.96 -3.46 15.66
CA ALA A 66 5.90 -2.48 15.65
C ALA A 66 5.75 -1.94 17.07
N LEU A 67 6.08 -0.66 17.28
CA LEU A 67 5.66 0.02 18.50
C LEU A 67 4.14 0.12 18.44
N THR A 68 3.45 -0.73 19.20
CA THR A 68 2.00 -0.61 19.38
C THR A 68 1.71 0.77 19.98
N PRO A 69 0.87 1.60 19.34
CA PRO A 69 0.37 2.82 19.96
C PRO A 69 -0.51 2.52 21.17
#